data_AF-A0A9Q9FGX2-F1
#
_entry.id   AF-A0A9Q9FGX2-F1
#
_cell.length_a   1.000
_cell.length_b   1.000
_cell.length_c   1.000
_cell.angle_alpha   90.00
_cell.angle_beta   90.00
_cell.angle_gamma   90.00
#
_symmetry.space_group_name_H-M   'P 1'
#
loop_
_entity.id
_entity.type
_entity.pdbx_description
1 polymer ?
#
loop_
_entity_poly.entity_id
_entity_poly.type
_entity_poly.pdbx_seq_one_letter_code
_entity_poly.pdbx_strand_id
1 'polypeptide(L)'
;MATHNMYVQIIFDEKTKKFNCYADLGEVLTTLNDGDVFTISQQDTTNVLGTIKYSEDCKPYGYYFVSNDGQLTIELNDGMYGFIERQREDEND
;
A
#
# COMPACT_ATOMS: atom_id res chain seq x y z
N MET A 1 3.04 13.56 -17.50
CA MET A 1 3.28 13.48 -16.05
C MET A 1 4.03 12.19 -15.77
N ALA A 2 5.23 12.26 -15.21
CA ALA A 2 5.98 11.08 -14.82
C ALA A 2 5.50 10.63 -13.43
N THR A 3 4.79 9.52 -13.35
CA THR A 3 4.47 8.86 -12.08
C THR A 3 5.75 8.28 -11.49
N HIS A 4 6.02 8.58 -10.23
CA HIS A 4 7.15 7.99 -9.51
C HIS A 4 6.60 7.05 -8.45
N ASN A 5 6.97 5.77 -8.56
CA ASN A 5 6.65 4.78 -7.54
C ASN A 5 7.55 5.03 -6.34
N MET A 6 6.97 5.41 -5.20
CA MET A 6 7.72 5.59 -3.96
C MET A 6 7.68 4.31 -3.14
N TYR A 7 8.85 3.85 -2.69
CA TYR A 7 8.97 2.72 -1.79
C TYR A 7 8.48 3.14 -0.40
N VAL A 8 7.58 2.35 0.18
CA VAL A 8 6.97 2.63 1.47
C VAL A 8 6.89 1.38 2.34
N GLN A 9 6.99 1.59 3.65
CA GLN A 9 6.54 0.64 4.65
C GLN A 9 5.09 0.96 5.03
N ILE A 10 4.26 -0.07 5.15
CA ILE A 10 2.90 0.05 5.69
C ILE A 10 2.90 -0.31 7.17
N ILE A 11 2.32 0.55 8.00
CA ILE A 11 2.20 0.34 9.44
C ILE A 11 0.73 0.47 9.83
N PHE A 12 0.21 -0.48 10.59
CA PHE A 12 -1.17 -0.44 11.05
C PHE A 12 -1.33 0.56 12.19
N ASP A 13 -2.22 1.53 12.02
CA ASP A 13 -2.59 2.48 13.07
C ASP A 13 -3.82 1.98 13.82
N GLU A 14 -3.60 1.55 15.06
CA GLU A 14 -4.64 1.05 15.96
C GLU A 14 -5.75 2.07 16.27
N LYS A 15 -5.49 3.38 16.16
CA LYS A 15 -6.50 4.43 16.43
C LYS A 15 -7.46 4.60 15.27
N THR A 16 -6.93 4.62 14.06
CA THR A 16 -7.73 4.82 12.84
C THR A 16 -8.21 3.50 12.23
N LYS A 17 -7.62 2.37 12.65
CA LYS A 17 -7.83 1.03 12.11
C LYS A 17 -7.50 0.94 10.61
N LYS A 18 -6.44 1.64 10.19
CA LYS A 18 -5.97 1.70 8.80
C LYS A 18 -4.46 1.52 8.70
N PHE A 19 -3.98 1.16 7.51
CA PHE A 19 -2.56 1.13 7.22
C PHE A 19 -2.07 2.49 6.73
N ASN A 20 -1.07 3.05 7.40
CA ASN A 20 -0.37 4.26 6.97
C ASN A 20 0.92 3.88 6.23
N CYS A 21 1.21 4.59 5.14
CA CYS A 21 2.40 4.40 4.31
C CYS A 21 3.47 5.42 4.68
N TYR A 22 4.71 4.95 4.90
CA TYR A 22 5.86 5.76 5.28
C TYR A 22 7.01 5.51 4.31
N ALA A 23 7.64 6.56 3.78
CA ALA A 23 8.86 6.40 2.96
C ALA A 23 10.16 6.32 3.80
N ASP A 24 10.16 6.83 5.04
CA ASP A 24 11.31 6.87 5.98
C ASP A 24 10.81 7.11 7.44
N LEU A 25 11.73 7.30 8.40
CA LEU A 25 11.56 7.42 9.88
C LEU A 25 10.62 8.53 10.41
N GLY A 26 9.40 8.68 9.87
CA GLY A 26 8.30 9.23 10.68
C GLY A 26 7.15 9.95 9.99
N GLU A 27 7.22 10.26 8.69
CA GLU A 27 6.12 10.97 8.02
C GLU A 27 5.16 10.01 7.30
N VAL A 28 3.87 10.13 7.63
CA VAL A 28 2.79 9.44 6.91
C VAL A 28 2.62 10.14 5.56
N LEU A 29 2.92 9.43 4.48
CA LEU A 29 2.71 9.92 3.12
C LEU A 29 1.24 9.81 2.68
N THR A 30 0.61 8.69 3.03
CA THR A 30 -0.80 8.42 2.73
C THR A 30 -1.30 7.29 3.63
N THR A 31 -2.61 7.06 3.61
CA THR A 31 -3.27 5.97 4.31
C THR A 31 -3.95 5.09 3.27
N LEU A 32 -3.78 3.77 3.37
CA LEU A 32 -4.45 2.80 2.49
C LEU A 32 -5.94 2.68 2.82
N ASN A 33 -6.74 2.68 1.77
CA ASN A 33 -8.19 2.49 1.79
C ASN A 33 -8.59 1.38 0.82
N ASP A 34 -9.82 0.87 0.99
CA ASP A 34 -10.43 -0.04 0.03
C ASP A 34 -10.48 0.61 -1.36
N GLY A 35 -9.95 -0.09 -2.36
CA GLY A 35 -9.87 0.39 -3.75
C GLY A 35 -8.57 1.11 -4.12
N ASP A 36 -7.68 1.38 -3.16
CA ASP A 36 -6.40 2.03 -3.48
C ASP A 36 -5.49 1.12 -4.32
N VAL A 37 -4.78 1.71 -5.28
CA VAL A 37 -3.78 0.99 -6.07
C VAL A 37 -2.49 0.90 -5.27
N PHE A 38 -1.92 -0.30 -5.21
CA PHE A 38 -0.68 -0.56 -4.50
C PHE A 38 0.17 -1.56 -5.27
N THR A 39 1.49 -1.48 -5.11
CA THR A 39 2.41 -2.50 -5.62
C THR A 39 3.06 -3.18 -4.44
N ILE A 40 2.83 -4.48 -4.22
CA ILE A 40 3.56 -5.21 -3.19
C ILE A 40 4.98 -5.48 -3.67
N SER A 41 5.95 -5.20 -2.79
CA SER A 41 7.35 -5.59 -2.98
C SER A 41 7.62 -6.83 -2.14
N GLN A 42 7.69 -7.98 -2.79
CA GLN A 42 8.13 -9.21 -2.16
C GLN A 42 9.63 -9.35 -2.44
N GLN A 43 10.46 -9.42 -1.39
CA GLN A 43 11.93 -9.32 -1.49
C GLN A 43 12.57 -10.31 -2.49
N ASP A 44 11.88 -11.41 -2.83
CA ASP A 44 12.37 -12.47 -3.72
C ASP A 44 11.55 -12.65 -5.02
N THR A 45 10.52 -11.84 -5.29
CA THR A 45 9.71 -11.95 -6.53
C THR A 45 9.51 -10.60 -7.22
N THR A 46 9.02 -10.64 -8.46
CA THR A 46 8.65 -9.45 -9.24
C THR A 46 7.63 -8.62 -8.46
N ASN A 47 7.82 -7.30 -8.42
CA ASN A 47 6.84 -6.36 -7.88
C ASN A 47 5.47 -6.60 -8.54
N VAL A 48 4.42 -6.78 -7.72
CA VAL A 48 3.09 -7.11 -8.22
C VAL A 48 2.16 -5.92 -8.00
N LEU A 49 1.59 -5.42 -9.09
CA LEU A 49 0.59 -4.36 -9.07
C LEU A 49 -0.80 -4.94 -8.79
N GLY A 50 -1.55 -4.27 -7.93
CA GLY A 50 -2.89 -4.69 -7.54
C GLY A 50 -3.65 -3.61 -6.82
N THR A 51 -4.75 -4.03 -6.19
CA THR A 51 -5.67 -3.16 -5.47
C THR A 51 -5.78 -3.61 -4.01
N ILE A 52 -5.83 -2.65 -3.10
CA ILE A 52 -6.13 -2.89 -1.70
C ILE A 52 -7.63 -3.15 -1.54
N LYS A 53 -7.95 -4.15 -0.73
CA LYS A 53 -9.30 -4.51 -0.36
C LYS A 53 -9.46 -4.53 1.15
N TYR A 54 -10.65 -4.15 1.60
CA TYR A 54 -11.01 -4.21 3.01
C TYR A 54 -12.25 -5.08 3.25
N SER A 55 -12.19 -5.91 4.29
CA SER A 55 -13.32 -6.67 4.82
C SER A 55 -13.17 -6.83 6.34
N GLU A 56 -14.20 -6.46 7.11
CA GLU A 56 -14.20 -6.57 8.58
C GLU A 56 -14.05 -8.01 9.08
N ASP A 57 -14.45 -8.98 8.24
CA ASP A 57 -14.37 -10.41 8.51
C ASP A 57 -12.95 -10.97 8.36
N CYS A 58 -12.07 -10.25 7.64
CA CYS A 58 -10.69 -10.65 7.44
C CYS A 58 -9.84 -10.23 8.65
N LYS A 59 -9.08 -11.17 9.22
CA LYS A 59 -8.17 -10.92 10.35
C LYS A 59 -6.72 -10.99 9.86
N PRO A 60 -5.76 -10.32 10.52
CA PRO A 60 -5.90 -9.55 11.77
C PRO A 60 -6.47 -8.14 11.59
N TYR A 61 -6.24 -7.49 10.44
CA TYR A 61 -6.49 -6.06 10.25
C TYR A 61 -7.61 -5.72 9.26
N GLY A 62 -8.18 -6.72 8.58
CA GLY A 62 -9.24 -6.52 7.58
C GLY A 62 -8.76 -6.12 6.20
N TYR A 63 -7.47 -5.83 6.01
CA TYR A 63 -6.93 -5.43 4.72
C TYR A 63 -6.18 -6.56 4.03
N TYR A 64 -6.41 -6.69 2.72
CA TYR A 64 -5.70 -7.61 1.86
C TYR A 64 -5.47 -6.98 0.49
N PHE A 65 -4.41 -7.39 -0.17
CA PHE A 65 -4.07 -7.02 -1.53
C PHE A 65 -4.58 -8.09 -2.49
N VAL A 66 -5.10 -7.65 -3.63
CA VAL A 66 -5.46 -8.53 -4.76
C VAL A 66 -4.72 -8.05 -6.00
N SER A 67 -3.95 -8.92 -6.64
CA SER A 67 -3.25 -8.59 -7.88
C SER A 67 -4.23 -8.28 -9.02
N ASN A 68 -3.80 -7.46 -9.98
CA ASN A 68 -4.65 -7.09 -11.12
C ASN A 68 -5.05 -8.29 -12.00
N ASP A 69 -4.24 -9.34 -12.04
CA ASP A 69 -4.57 -10.60 -12.73
C ASP A 69 -5.48 -11.53 -11.91
N GLY A 70 -5.79 -11.17 -10.66
CA GLY A 70 -6.64 -11.92 -9.73
C GLY A 70 -6.02 -13.22 -9.23
N GLN A 71 -4.75 -13.53 -9.54
CA GLN A 71 -4.12 -14.80 -9.17
C GLN A 71 -3.52 -14.78 -7.77
N LEU A 72 -3.19 -13.60 -7.25
CA LEU A 72 -2.51 -13.43 -5.98
C LEU A 72 -3.40 -12.62 -5.03
N THR A 73 -3.65 -13.19 -3.86
CA THR A 73 -4.28 -12.51 -2.73
C THR A 73 -3.34 -12.58 -1.54
N ILE A 74 -3.02 -11.43 -0.94
CA ILE A 74 -2.09 -11.34 0.18
C ILE A 74 -2.75 -10.57 1.32
N GLU A 75 -2.83 -11.17 2.50
CA GLU A 75 -3.25 -10.46 3.71
C GLU A 75 -2.19 -9.44 4.11
N LEU A 76 -2.59 -8.19 4.36
CA LEU A 76 -1.66 -7.16 4.77
C LEU A 76 -1.31 -7.32 6.24
N ASN A 77 -0.03 -7.21 6.53
CA ASN A 77 0.54 -7.27 7.86
C ASN A 77 1.31 -6.00 8.19
N ASP A 78 1.42 -5.74 9.48
CA ASP A 78 2.19 -4.61 10.00
C ASP A 78 3.66 -4.73 9.62
N GLY A 79 4.23 -3.65 9.09
CA GLY A 79 5.63 -3.57 8.68
C GLY A 79 5.95 -4.11 7.29
N MET A 80 4.95 -4.50 6.48
CA MET A 80 5.16 -4.89 5.07
C MET A 80 5.63 -3.72 4.21
N TYR A 81 6.20 -4.03 3.05
CA TYR A 81 6.73 -3.02 2.12
C TYR A 81 6.07 -3.09 0.74
N GLY A 82 6.05 -1.96 0.07
CA GLY A 82 5.56 -1.87 -1.31
C GLY A 82 5.79 -0.50 -1.91
N PHE A 83 5.01 -0.18 -2.93
CA PHE A 83 5.06 1.10 -3.61
C PHE A 83 3.69 1.70 -3.75
N ILE A 84 3.62 3.01 -3.53
CA ILE A 84 2.48 3.85 -3.88
C ILE A 84 2.81 4.67 -5.12
N GLU A 85 1.81 4.88 -5.96
CA GLU A 85 1.91 5.85 -7.06
C GLU A 85 1.65 7.25 -6.48
N ARG A 86 2.64 8.14 -6.58
CA ARG A 86 2.42 9.57 -6.30
C ARG A 86 2.54 10.33 -7.61
N GLN A 87 1.51 11.11 -7.92
CA GLN A 87 1.63 12.14 -8.94
C GLN A 87 2.57 13.21 -8.38
N ARG A 88 3.61 13.60 -9.14
CA ARG A 88 4.24 14.89 -8.86
C ARG A 88 3.11 15.92 -9.02
N GLU A 89 2.75 16.60 -7.94
CA GLU A 89 2.17 17.91 -8.12
C GLU A 89 3.19 18.68 -8.94
N ASP A 90 2.84 19.02 -10.18
CA ASP A 90 3.72 19.78 -11.05
C ASP A 90 4.21 21.00 -10.24
N GLU A 91 5.53 21.11 -10.07
CA GLU A 91 6.18 22.38 -9.74
C GLU A 91 5.86 23.34 -10.90
N ASN A 92 4.66 23.90 -10.89
CA ASN A 92 4.30 25.08 -11.64
C ASN A 92 4.72 26.28 -10.79
N ASP A 93 6.00 26.61 -10.86
CA ASP A 93 6.49 27.97 -10.61
C ASP A 93 7.06 28.54 -11.92
#